data_AF-A0A2N6FI01-F1
#
_entry.id   AF-A0A2N6FI01-F1
#
_cell.length_a   1.000
_cell.length_b   1.000
_cell.length_c   1.000
_cell.angle_alpha   90.00
_cell.angle_beta   90.00
_cell.angle_gamma   90.00
#
_symmetry.space_group_name_H-M   'P 1'
#
loop_
_entity.id
_entity.type
_entity.pdbx_description
1 polymer ?
#
loop_
_entity_poly.entity_id
_entity_poly.type
_entity_poly.pdbx_seq_one_letter_code
_entity_poly.pdbx_strand_id
1 'polypeptide(L)'
;MTHLNRSKLFMTLFATLLALVFASVTCAQDKIERQTFATKLGGSELVRTTHPFKRVTIADPKVADVVVLSPRDLYVYGKQV
;
A
#
# COMPACT_ATOMS: atom_id res chain seq x y z
N MET A 1 19.55 51.04 1.90
CA MET A 1 18.08 51.06 1.78
C MET A 1 17.67 50.09 0.69
N THR A 2 17.27 48.88 1.04
CA THR A 2 16.81 47.85 0.09
C THR A 2 15.34 48.11 -0.25
N HIS A 3 15.07 48.57 -1.48
CA HIS A 3 13.72 48.67 -2.03
C HIS A 3 13.16 47.26 -2.24
N LEU A 4 12.45 46.74 -1.24
CA LEU A 4 11.79 45.43 -1.34
C LEU A 4 10.52 45.58 -2.19
N ASN A 5 10.59 45.08 -3.42
CA ASN A 5 9.56 45.24 -4.42
C ASN A 5 8.37 44.31 -4.10
N ARG A 6 7.21 44.87 -3.78
CA ARG A 6 6.02 44.14 -3.30
C ARG A 6 5.58 43.01 -4.24
N SER A 7 5.78 43.15 -5.56
CA SER A 7 5.44 42.09 -6.51
C SER A 7 6.38 40.87 -6.41
N LYS A 8 7.67 41.09 -6.12
CA LYS A 8 8.65 40.00 -5.94
C LYS A 8 8.31 39.18 -4.70
N LEU A 9 7.83 39.84 -3.65
CA LEU A 9 7.41 39.20 -2.40
C LEU A 9 6.13 38.36 -2.58
N PHE A 10 5.18 38.84 -3.40
CA PHE A 10 3.98 38.09 -3.73
C PHE A 10 4.29 36.86 -4.59
N MET A 11 5.20 37.00 -5.55
CA MET A 11 5.59 35.92 -6.45
C MET A 11 6.39 34.81 -5.71
N THR A 12 7.24 35.17 -4.74
CA THR A 12 7.91 34.18 -3.88
C THR A 12 6.94 33.47 -2.95
N LEU A 13 5.97 34.17 -2.36
CA LEU A 13 4.92 33.54 -1.54
C LEU A 13 4.05 32.57 -2.33
N PHE A 14 3.71 32.93 -3.57
CA PHE A 14 2.94 32.03 -4.44
C PHE A 14 3.74 30.79 -4.82
N ALA A 15 5.03 30.95 -5.16
CA ALA A 15 5.91 29.84 -5.49
C ALA A 15 6.12 28.89 -4.30
N THR A 16 6.29 29.41 -3.07
CA THR A 16 6.44 28.57 -1.87
C THR A 16 5.14 27.84 -1.50
N LEU A 17 3.99 28.50 -1.64
CA LEU A 17 2.69 27.87 -1.44
C LEU A 17 2.44 26.74 -2.44
N LEU A 18 2.74 26.98 -3.72
CA LEU A 18 2.57 25.99 -4.78
C LEU A 18 3.50 24.78 -4.54
N ALA A 19 4.76 25.01 -4.16
CA ALA A 19 5.69 23.94 -3.81
C ALA A 19 5.21 23.10 -2.62
N LEU A 20 4.60 23.72 -1.61
CA LEU A 20 4.03 23.02 -0.45
C LEU A 20 2.86 22.11 -0.83
N VAL A 21 2.00 22.55 -1.76
CA VAL A 21 0.86 21.74 -2.26
C VAL A 21 1.36 20.55 -3.08
N PHE A 22 2.40 20.71 -3.90
CA PHE A 22 2.94 19.59 -4.67
C PHE A 22 3.60 18.51 -3.77
N ALA A 23 4.22 18.91 -2.66
CA ALA A 23 4.85 17.97 -1.72
C ALA A 23 3.83 17.06 -1.00
N SER A 24 2.61 17.53 -0.74
CA SER A 24 1.58 16.72 -0.06
C SER A 24 0.96 15.66 -0.95
N VAL A 25 0.97 15.84 -2.29
CA VAL A 25 0.42 14.87 -3.26
C VAL A 25 1.25 13.58 -3.32
N THR A 26 2.55 13.65 -3.03
CA THR A 26 3.45 12.47 -3.07
C THR A 26 3.25 11.47 -1.92
N CYS A 27 2.57 11.84 -0.84
CA CYS A 27 2.38 10.96 0.33
C CYS A 27 1.20 9.98 0.21
N ALA A 28 0.39 10.06 -0.86
CA ALA A 28 -0.83 9.25 -1.01
C ALA A 28 -0.69 8.09 -2.02
N GLN A 29 0.52 7.55 -2.22
CA GLN A 29 0.68 6.34 -3.04
C GLN A 29 0.41 5.09 -2.19
N ASP A 30 -0.85 4.64 -2.19
CA ASP A 30 -1.28 3.33 -1.69
C ASP A 30 -0.63 2.26 -2.59
N LYS A 31 0.60 1.85 -2.25
CA LYS A 31 1.31 0.77 -2.95
C LYS A 31 0.51 -0.51 -2.74
N ILE A 32 -0.25 -0.92 -3.75
CA ILE A 32 -0.98 -2.18 -3.74
C ILE A 32 0.05 -3.31 -3.76
N GLU A 33 0.43 -3.78 -2.58
CA GLU A 33 1.32 -4.90 -2.39
C GLU A 33 0.57 -6.19 -2.78
N ARG A 34 0.76 -6.65 -4.02
CA ARG A 34 0.27 -7.95 -4.48
C ARG A 34 1.37 -8.98 -4.28
N GLN A 35 1.27 -9.75 -3.21
CA GLN A 35 2.12 -10.92 -3.01
C GLN A 35 1.45 -12.15 -3.66
N THR A 36 2.15 -12.78 -4.62
CA THR A 36 1.73 -14.04 -5.22
C THR A 36 2.58 -15.15 -4.62
N PHE A 37 1.94 -16.07 -3.90
CA PHE A 37 2.60 -17.21 -3.28
C PHE A 37 2.40 -18.47 -4.11
N ALA A 38 3.49 -19.19 -4.38
CA ALA A 38 3.48 -20.48 -5.04
C ALA A 38 3.47 -21.59 -3.99
N THR A 39 2.36 -21.74 -3.27
CA THR A 39 2.22 -22.82 -2.29
C THR A 39 2.08 -24.17 -3.02
N LYS A 40 2.92 -25.14 -2.65
CA LYS A 40 2.85 -26.51 -3.20
C LYS A 40 1.55 -27.20 -2.76
N LEU A 41 0.98 -28.03 -3.64
CA LEU A 41 -0.19 -28.87 -3.34
C LEU A 41 0.01 -29.66 -2.03
N GLY A 42 -0.95 -29.55 -1.11
CA GLY A 42 -0.90 -30.20 0.21
C GLY A 42 0.01 -29.53 1.26
N GLY A 43 0.69 -28.43 0.90
CA GLY A 43 1.46 -27.61 1.85
C GLY A 43 0.59 -26.60 2.60
N SER A 44 1.17 -26.00 3.64
CA SER A 44 0.59 -24.86 4.32
C SER A 44 1.63 -23.79 4.59
N GLU A 45 1.18 -22.54 4.66
CA GLU A 45 2.05 -21.39 4.79
C GLU A 45 1.37 -20.27 5.59
N LEU A 46 2.14 -19.62 6.46
CA LEU A 46 1.71 -18.42 7.16
C LEU A 46 2.18 -17.19 6.37
N VAL A 47 1.23 -16.43 5.86
CA VAL A 47 1.48 -15.20 5.13
C VAL A 47 1.27 -14.02 6.07
N ARG A 48 2.27 -13.13 6.10
CA ARG A 48 2.26 -11.91 6.91
C ARG A 48 2.43 -10.70 6.01
N THR A 49 1.57 -9.70 6.18
CA THR A 49 1.63 -8.46 5.40
C THR A 49 2.01 -7.27 6.28
N THR A 50 2.69 -6.28 5.70
CA THR A 50 3.06 -5.06 6.45
C THR A 50 1.84 -4.23 6.84
N HIS A 51 0.79 -4.28 6.01
CA HIS A 51 -0.46 -3.54 6.19
C HIS A 51 -1.66 -4.50 6.28
N PRO A 52 -2.77 -4.10 6.93
CA PRO A 52 -3.95 -4.93 6.98
C PRO A 52 -4.51 -5.24 5.59
N PHE A 53 -4.84 -6.50 5.33
CA PHE A 53 -5.41 -6.88 4.04
C PHE A 53 -6.85 -6.39 3.92
N LYS A 54 -7.18 -5.81 2.75
CA LYS A 54 -8.54 -5.36 2.42
C LYS A 54 -9.37 -6.48 1.78
N ARG A 55 -8.72 -7.42 1.08
CA ARG A 55 -9.36 -8.51 0.34
C ARG A 55 -8.38 -9.67 0.13
N VAL A 56 -8.88 -10.89 0.25
CA VAL A 56 -8.17 -12.13 -0.10
C VAL A 56 -8.93 -12.81 -1.25
N THR A 57 -8.21 -13.35 -2.23
CA THR A 57 -8.80 -14.07 -3.37
C THR A 57 -8.04 -15.36 -3.58
N ILE A 58 -8.79 -16.47 -3.63
CA ILE A 58 -8.24 -17.81 -3.83
C ILE A 58 -8.50 -18.20 -5.29
N ALA A 59 -7.45 -18.66 -5.98
CA ALA A 59 -7.54 -19.01 -7.40
C ALA A 59 -8.45 -20.23 -7.64
N ASP A 60 -8.30 -21.30 -6.85
CA ASP A 60 -9.17 -22.47 -6.85
C ASP A 60 -9.48 -22.93 -5.41
N PRO A 61 -10.72 -22.71 -4.91
CA PRO A 61 -11.11 -23.08 -3.54
C PRO A 61 -11.25 -24.59 -3.33
N LYS A 62 -11.22 -25.42 -4.38
CA LYS A 62 -11.17 -26.89 -4.26
C LYS A 62 -9.79 -27.38 -3.85
N VAL A 63 -8.74 -26.66 -4.26
CA VAL A 63 -7.34 -27.04 -4.06
C VAL A 63 -6.75 -26.44 -2.78
N ALA A 64 -7.16 -25.24 -2.38
CA ALA A 64 -6.65 -24.57 -1.19
C ALA A 64 -7.72 -23.74 -0.49
N ASP A 65 -7.50 -23.48 0.80
CA ASP A 65 -8.27 -22.52 1.58
C ASP A 65 -7.38 -21.59 2.41
N VAL A 66 -8.02 -20.59 3.02
CA VAL A 66 -7.34 -19.65 3.92
C VAL A 66 -8.13 -19.44 5.22
N VAL A 67 -7.39 -19.27 6.31
CA VAL A 67 -7.93 -18.81 7.60
C VAL A 67 -7.28 -17.48 7.95
N VAL A 68 -8.12 -16.48 8.22
CA VAL A 68 -7.65 -15.17 8.70
C VAL A 68 -7.39 -15.28 10.20
N LEU A 69 -6.13 -15.10 10.61
CA LEU A 69 -5.73 -15.17 12.01
C LEU A 69 -5.76 -13.79 12.67
N SER A 70 -5.36 -12.76 11.94
CA SER A 70 -5.36 -11.37 12.38
C SER A 70 -5.57 -10.45 11.16
N PRO A 71 -5.73 -9.13 11.33
CA PRO A 71 -5.80 -8.21 10.19
C PRO A 71 -4.56 -8.25 9.27
N ARG A 72 -3.42 -8.82 9.72
CA ARG A 72 -2.14 -8.86 8.99
C ARG A 72 -1.53 -10.25 8.84
N ASP A 73 -2.11 -11.27 9.47
CA ASP A 73 -1.68 -12.66 9.35
C ASP A 73 -2.78 -13.56 8.78
N LEU A 74 -2.47 -14.29 7.72
CA LEU A 74 -3.37 -15.26 7.10
C LEU A 74 -2.66 -16.60 6.93
N TYR A 75 -3.36 -17.68 7.25
CA TYR A 75 -2.87 -19.04 7.12
C TYR A 75 -3.46 -19.67 5.87
N VAL A 76 -2.62 -20.08 4.93
CA VAL A 76 -3.02 -20.74 3.69
C VAL A 76 -2.72 -22.23 3.82
N TYR A 77 -3.64 -23.09 3.40
CA TYR A 77 -3.40 -24.53 3.38
C TYR A 77 -4.03 -25.19 2.16
N GLY A 78 -3.32 -26.15 1.58
CA GLY A 78 -3.84 -27.03 0.54
C GLY A 78 -4.82 -28.05 1.11
N LYS A 79 -5.90 -28.32 0.37
CA LYS A 79 -6.79 -29.45 0.63
C LYS A 79 -6.21 -30.67 -0.09
N GLN A 80 -6.25 -31.83 0.57
CA GLN A 80 -6.03 -33.09 -0.15
C GLN A 80 -7.29 -33.35 -0.98
N VAL A 81 -7.11 -33.45 -2.30
CA VAL A 81 -8.14 -33.84 -3.26
C VAL A 81 -8.02 -35.31 -3.62
#